data_AF-A0A8J5SXA5-F1
#
_entry.id   AF-A0A8J5SXA5-F1
#
_cell.length_a   1.000
_cell.length_b   1.000
_cell.length_c   1.000
_cell.angle_alpha   90.00
_cell.angle_beta   90.00
_cell.angle_gamma   90.00
#
_symmetry.space_group_name_H-M   'P 1'
#
loop_
_entity.id
_entity.type
_entity.pdbx_description
1 polymer ?
#
loop_
_entity_poly.entity_id
_entity_poly.type
_entity_poly.pdbx_seq_one_letter_code
_entity_poly.pdbx_strand_id
1 'polypeptide(L)'
;MTKAQGTGLCQDGVHEEARSRRRRQSLGARYAYGLIFFATNLLAWFIRDYGAKLLRGLHHVPVCGAGDSKCFQSGGVLRVSLGCFIFFWLMFATTFGARKLHGIRNSWHSGFWVLKSLVYAVSMITPFIIPNIIIQLYGEIARMGAGVFLLLQLISMQYFISWCNSRWMPDSGSNQFGLFGLFLSTVSFVASFAGLAVLCVLYVPSSSCAFNIFTVAWTAILVMTMMAVSLHSKVNEGLLSSGIMSLYVVFLCWSALHSEPKTGKCHTEMKFAKDGGDWATVVSFIIAIFAIVMATFSTGIDTRSFQLRNDDLQSEEDVPYSYEIFHIVFAVGAMYFAMLFINWELNQPTRKWSIDVGWGSTWVKIINEWFAASIYIWRLVSPVAWRKQSANNEELVPPTITV
;
A
#
# COMPACT_ATOMS: atom_id res chain seq x y z
N MET A 1 36.45 43.11 18.53
CA MET A 1 35.12 42.67 18.05
C MET A 1 35.13 41.39 17.20
N THR A 2 36.27 40.86 16.77
CA THR A 2 36.36 39.64 15.92
C THR A 2 36.23 38.30 16.66
N LYS A 3 36.42 38.25 17.99
CA LYS A 3 36.38 36.99 18.76
C LYS A 3 34.96 36.46 19.02
N ALA A 4 33.95 37.34 19.05
CA ALA A 4 32.55 36.95 19.27
C ALA A 4 31.87 36.39 18.01
N GLN A 5 32.33 36.80 16.82
CA GLN A 5 31.78 36.38 15.52
C GLN A 5 32.27 34.97 15.12
N GLY A 6 33.48 34.59 15.52
CA GLY A 6 34.02 33.24 15.31
C GLY A 6 33.45 32.16 16.25
N THR A 7 33.00 32.53 17.45
CA THR A 7 32.32 31.60 18.36
C THR A 7 30.89 31.28 17.93
N GLY A 8 30.18 32.24 17.34
CA GLY A 8 28.83 32.04 16.79
C GLY A 8 28.81 31.08 15.60
N LEU A 9 29.69 31.28 14.61
CA LEU A 9 29.80 30.40 13.43
C LEU A 9 30.14 28.94 13.79
N CYS A 10 30.98 28.75 14.81
CA CYS A 10 31.38 27.41 15.26
C CYS A 10 30.24 26.70 16.03
N GLN A 11 29.48 27.45 16.85
CA GLN A 11 28.30 26.92 17.53
C GLN A 11 27.17 26.57 16.55
N ASP A 12 26.93 27.41 15.54
CA ASP A 12 25.93 27.17 14.52
C ASP A 12 26.26 25.91 13.69
N GLY A 13 27.54 25.72 13.34
CA GLY A 13 28.00 24.50 12.65
C GLY A 13 27.80 23.22 13.49
N VAL A 14 28.07 23.26 14.80
CA VAL A 14 27.84 22.11 15.70
C VAL A 14 26.34 21.79 15.84
N HIS A 15 25.49 22.82 15.93
CA HIS A 15 24.03 22.66 15.98
C HIS A 15 23.47 22.06 14.68
N GLU A 16 23.98 22.50 13.54
CA GLU A 16 23.60 21.98 12.21
C GLU A 16 24.05 20.53 12.01
N GLU A 17 25.28 20.18 12.41
CA GLU A 17 25.77 18.80 12.33
C GLU A 17 24.94 17.86 13.22
N ALA A 18 24.63 18.28 14.45
CA ALA A 18 23.78 17.51 15.36
C ALA A 18 22.35 17.33 14.82
N ARG A 19 21.80 18.36 14.17
CA ARG A 19 20.48 18.30 13.49
C ARG A 19 20.52 17.32 12.31
N SER A 20 21.52 17.43 11.44
CA SER A 20 21.74 16.52 10.30
C SER A 20 21.88 15.06 10.75
N ARG A 21 22.61 14.81 11.85
CA ARG A 21 22.74 13.48 12.45
C ARG A 21 21.40 12.91 12.92
N ARG A 22 20.60 13.70 13.64
CA ARG A 22 19.25 13.31 14.09
C ARG A 22 18.32 13.04 12.90
N ARG A 23 18.38 13.86 11.86
CA ARG A 23 17.59 13.66 10.62
C ARG A 23 17.98 12.36 9.93
N ARG A 24 19.28 12.07 9.79
CA ARG A 24 19.79 10.79 9.25
C ARG A 24 19.36 9.58 10.08
N GLN A 25 19.39 9.69 11.42
CA GLN A 25 18.90 8.62 12.31
C GLN A 25 17.39 8.37 12.13
N SER A 26 16.59 9.43 12.04
CA SER A 26 15.15 9.31 11.79
C SER A 26 14.81 8.70 10.43
N LEU A 27 15.57 9.06 9.39
CA LEU A 27 15.47 8.45 8.06
C LEU A 27 15.89 6.98 8.10
N GLY A 28 16.99 6.65 8.77
CA GLY A 28 17.47 5.28 8.96
C GLY A 28 16.46 4.39 9.71
N ALA A 29 15.76 4.94 10.71
CA ALA A 29 14.77 4.21 11.49
C ALA A 29 13.62 3.65 10.64
N ARG A 30 13.21 4.33 9.56
CA ARG A 30 12.20 3.83 8.61
C ARG A 30 12.57 2.45 8.07
N TYR A 31 13.82 2.28 7.64
CA TYR A 31 14.31 1.02 7.08
C TYR A 31 14.36 -0.10 8.13
N ALA A 32 14.71 0.23 9.37
CA ALA A 32 14.66 -0.74 10.46
C ALA A 32 13.22 -1.22 10.75
N TYR A 33 12.22 -0.31 10.76
CA TYR A 33 10.80 -0.72 10.85
C TYR A 33 10.35 -1.53 9.63
N GLY A 34 10.80 -1.16 8.42
CA GLY A 34 10.59 -1.94 7.20
C GLY A 34 11.13 -3.36 7.31
N LEU A 35 12.34 -3.53 7.87
CA LEU A 35 12.96 -4.83 8.09
C LEU A 35 12.21 -5.66 9.16
N ILE A 36 11.76 -5.01 10.25
CA ILE A 36 10.91 -5.66 11.26
C ILE A 36 9.62 -6.18 10.62
N PHE A 37 8.97 -5.37 9.79
CA PHE A 37 7.76 -5.75 9.08
C PHE A 37 8.01 -6.91 8.09
N PHE A 38 9.11 -6.86 7.33
CA PHE A 38 9.54 -7.95 6.44
C PHE A 38 9.78 -9.26 7.21
N ALA A 39 10.55 -9.21 8.31
CA ALA A 39 10.79 -10.37 9.17
C ALA A 39 9.49 -10.93 9.76
N THR A 40 8.53 -10.06 10.09
CA THR A 40 7.22 -10.47 10.60
C THR A 40 6.39 -11.19 9.54
N ASN A 41 6.45 -10.77 8.27
CA ASN A 41 5.80 -11.47 7.17
C ASN A 41 6.42 -12.86 6.94
N LEU A 42 7.75 -12.98 7.01
CA LEU A 42 8.43 -14.28 6.94
C LEU A 42 8.06 -15.18 8.13
N LEU A 43 7.92 -14.60 9.33
CA LEU A 43 7.48 -15.34 10.52
C LEU A 43 6.02 -15.81 10.37
N ALA A 44 5.12 -14.96 9.87
CA ALA A 44 3.73 -15.32 9.59
C ALA A 44 3.66 -16.49 8.59
N TRP A 45 4.44 -16.40 7.52
CA TRP A 45 4.58 -17.46 6.54
C TRP A 45 5.06 -18.77 7.18
N PHE A 46 6.15 -18.71 7.93
CA PHE A 46 6.74 -19.88 8.56
C PHE A 46 5.74 -20.58 9.51
N ILE A 47 5.04 -19.80 10.33
CA ILE A 47 4.02 -20.32 11.25
C ILE A 47 2.84 -20.93 10.50
N ARG A 48 2.41 -20.33 9.39
CA ARG A 48 1.32 -20.84 8.55
C ARG A 48 1.64 -22.22 7.95
N ASP A 49 2.80 -22.35 7.32
CA ASP A 49 3.13 -23.51 6.48
C ASP A 49 3.84 -24.65 7.26
N TYR A 50 4.54 -24.31 8.35
CA TYR A 50 5.40 -25.23 9.12
C TYR A 50 5.04 -25.32 10.61
N GLY A 51 4.33 -24.32 11.17
CA GLY A 51 4.04 -24.26 12.61
C GLY A 51 3.35 -25.52 13.15
N ALA A 52 2.36 -26.05 12.41
CA ALA A 52 1.64 -27.25 12.80
C ALA A 52 2.48 -28.55 12.82
N LYS A 53 3.66 -28.57 12.19
CA LYS A 53 4.59 -29.72 12.25
C LYS A 53 5.60 -29.57 13.39
N LEU A 54 6.16 -28.37 13.54
CA LEU A 54 7.20 -28.08 14.53
C LEU A 54 6.65 -28.08 15.96
N LEU A 55 5.44 -27.56 16.16
CA LEU A 55 4.85 -27.37 17.48
C LEU A 55 4.01 -28.56 17.97
N ARG A 56 3.97 -29.68 17.22
CA ARG A 56 3.48 -30.97 17.74
C ARG A 56 4.28 -31.47 18.95
N GLY A 57 5.54 -31.04 19.09
CA GLY A 57 6.36 -31.32 20.26
C GLY A 57 6.06 -30.44 21.50
N LEU A 58 5.40 -29.29 21.32
CA LEU A 58 4.94 -28.43 22.42
C LEU A 58 3.47 -28.75 22.74
N HIS A 59 3.24 -29.85 23.46
CA HIS A 59 1.91 -30.31 23.90
C HIS A 59 1.20 -29.37 24.91
N HIS A 60 1.71 -28.16 25.14
CA HIS A 60 1.30 -27.29 26.25
C HIS A 60 1.25 -25.80 25.88
N VAL A 61 0.55 -25.46 24.79
CA VAL A 61 0.00 -24.10 24.66
C VAL A 61 -1.43 -24.16 25.21
N PRO A 62 -1.70 -23.70 26.45
CA PRO A 62 -2.95 -23.96 27.19
C PRO A 62 -4.22 -23.46 26.50
N VAL A 63 -4.08 -22.61 25.48
CA VAL A 63 -5.15 -21.94 24.75
C VAL A 63 -5.44 -22.61 23.40
N CYS A 64 -4.54 -23.46 22.92
CA CYS A 64 -4.69 -24.23 21.70
C CYS A 64 -4.93 -25.68 22.10
N GLY A 65 -6.21 -26.07 22.15
CA GLY A 65 -6.61 -27.41 22.56
C GLY A 65 -5.84 -28.51 21.82
N ALA A 66 -5.61 -29.64 22.48
CA ALA A 66 -4.87 -30.76 21.92
C ALA A 66 -5.50 -31.18 20.57
N GLY A 67 -4.75 -30.99 19.47
CA GLY A 67 -5.18 -31.36 18.13
C GLY A 67 -5.93 -30.28 17.34
N ASP A 68 -6.13 -29.06 17.87
CA ASP A 68 -6.77 -27.98 17.10
C ASP A 68 -5.75 -27.33 16.13
N SER A 69 -5.73 -27.83 14.90
CA SER A 69 -4.91 -27.29 13.81
C SER A 69 -5.21 -25.82 13.51
N LYS A 70 -6.35 -25.28 13.99
CA LYS A 70 -6.77 -23.87 13.80
C LYS A 70 -5.90 -22.86 14.56
N CYS A 71 -5.15 -23.30 15.58
CA CYS A 71 -4.16 -22.44 16.24
C CYS A 71 -2.96 -22.13 15.35
N PHE A 72 -2.66 -23.07 14.45
CA PHE A 72 -1.66 -22.93 13.39
C PHE A 72 -2.39 -22.69 12.06
N GLN A 73 -1.68 -22.58 10.93
CA GLN A 73 -2.31 -22.19 9.65
C GLN A 73 -2.91 -20.77 9.71
N SER A 74 -4.17 -20.57 9.31
CA SER A 74 -4.83 -19.25 9.25
C SER A 74 -4.85 -18.54 10.60
N GLY A 75 -5.11 -19.26 11.70
CA GLY A 75 -5.09 -18.66 13.05
C GLY A 75 -3.69 -18.29 13.54
N GLY A 76 -2.64 -18.92 13.01
CA GLY A 76 -1.25 -18.55 13.31
C GLY A 76 -0.85 -17.23 12.64
N VAL A 77 -1.27 -17.03 11.38
CA VAL A 77 -1.09 -15.77 10.65
C VAL A 77 -1.79 -14.62 11.37
N LEU A 78 -3.05 -14.82 11.76
CA LEU A 78 -3.83 -13.80 12.46
C LEU A 78 -3.18 -13.39 13.80
N ARG A 79 -2.59 -14.34 14.54
CA ARG A 79 -1.84 -14.04 15.78
C ARG A 79 -0.58 -13.21 15.53
N VAL A 80 0.22 -13.61 14.54
CA VAL A 80 1.42 -12.86 14.15
C VAL A 80 1.05 -11.44 13.69
N SER A 81 0.00 -11.34 12.88
CA SER A 81 -0.55 -10.06 12.43
C SER A 81 -1.02 -9.20 13.60
N LEU A 82 -1.78 -9.75 14.55
CA LEU A 82 -2.22 -9.02 15.73
C LEU A 82 -1.03 -8.51 16.56
N GLY A 83 0.01 -9.32 16.72
CA GLY A 83 1.23 -8.90 17.43
C GLY A 83 1.96 -7.76 16.73
N CYS A 84 2.04 -7.83 15.40
CA CYS A 84 2.57 -6.77 14.55
C CYS A 84 1.73 -5.48 14.66
N PHE A 85 0.40 -5.61 14.59
CA PHE A 85 -0.55 -4.51 14.76
C PHE A 85 -0.37 -3.84 16.12
N ILE A 86 -0.32 -4.60 17.22
CA ILE A 86 -0.10 -4.07 18.58
C ILE A 86 1.20 -3.28 18.64
N PHE A 87 2.30 -3.83 18.10
CA PHE A 87 3.59 -3.15 18.09
C PHE A 87 3.53 -1.80 17.37
N PHE A 88 3.03 -1.77 16.13
CA PHE A 88 2.94 -0.52 15.36
C PHE A 88 1.90 0.45 15.93
N TRP A 89 0.82 -0.04 16.53
CA TRP A 89 -0.16 0.80 17.21
C TRP A 89 0.41 1.46 18.47
N LEU A 90 1.21 0.73 19.26
CA LEU A 90 1.94 1.31 20.39
C LEU A 90 2.97 2.34 19.93
N MET A 91 3.68 2.07 18.83
CA MET A 91 4.59 3.04 18.23
C MET A 91 3.86 4.29 17.74
N PHE A 92 2.69 4.14 17.12
CA PHE A 92 1.81 5.25 16.77
C PHE A 92 1.43 6.08 18.01
N ALA A 93 0.87 5.45 19.04
CA ALA A 93 0.42 6.13 20.25
C ALA A 93 1.54 6.89 20.98
N THR A 94 2.73 6.30 21.06
CA THR A 94 3.89 6.90 21.74
C THR A 94 4.59 7.98 20.92
N THR A 95 4.43 7.97 19.60
CA THR A 95 5.01 9.00 18.70
C THR A 95 3.99 10.05 18.26
N PHE A 96 2.73 9.92 18.67
CA PHE A 96 1.66 10.87 18.34
C PHE A 96 2.01 12.29 18.77
N GLY A 97 1.80 13.25 17.86
CA GLY A 97 2.14 14.66 18.00
C GLY A 97 3.64 14.95 17.89
N ALA A 98 4.46 14.06 17.33
CA ALA A 98 5.88 14.34 17.10
C ALA A 98 6.05 15.31 15.91
N ARG A 99 6.42 16.56 16.20
CA ARG A 99 6.66 17.59 15.17
C ARG A 99 8.12 17.97 15.01
N LYS A 100 8.88 18.03 16.11
CA LYS A 100 10.27 18.53 16.13
C LYS A 100 11.31 17.41 16.23
N LEU A 101 12.43 17.59 15.55
CA LEU A 101 13.62 16.74 15.62
C LEU A 101 14.26 16.73 17.01
N HIS A 102 14.25 17.88 17.70
CA HIS A 102 14.71 17.99 19.09
C HIS A 102 13.55 17.72 20.05
N GLY A 103 13.12 16.46 20.12
CA GLY A 103 12.03 16.05 20.99
C GLY A 103 12.18 14.62 21.49
N ILE A 104 11.67 14.35 22.69
CA ILE A 104 11.71 13.01 23.31
C ILE A 104 11.05 11.97 22.39
N ARG A 105 9.96 12.33 21.72
CA ARG A 105 9.25 11.45 20.77
C ARG A 105 10.10 11.06 19.56
N ASN A 106 10.93 11.97 19.02
CA ASN A 106 11.88 11.61 17.95
C ASN A 106 13.01 10.70 18.49
N SER A 107 13.50 10.97 19.69
CA SER A 107 14.51 10.10 20.33
C SER A 107 13.96 8.69 20.55
N TRP A 108 12.72 8.57 21.03
CA TRP A 108 11.99 7.31 21.12
C TRP A 108 11.84 6.67 19.74
N HIS A 109 11.31 7.38 18.73
CA HIS A 109 11.08 6.85 17.38
C HIS A 109 12.35 6.36 16.67
N SER A 110 13.45 7.09 16.81
CA SER A 110 14.69 6.86 16.04
C SER A 110 15.75 6.04 16.80
N GLY A 111 15.64 5.98 18.13
CA GLY A 111 16.62 5.34 19.03
C GLY A 111 16.05 4.17 19.83
N PHE A 112 16.58 3.94 21.05
CA PHE A 112 16.09 2.95 22.02
C PHE A 112 15.71 1.56 21.45
N TRP A 113 16.51 1.06 20.50
CA TRP A 113 16.21 -0.18 19.78
C TRP A 113 16.08 -1.40 20.68
N VAL A 114 16.91 -1.52 21.72
CA VAL A 114 16.82 -2.64 22.69
C VAL A 114 15.45 -2.69 23.36
N LEU A 115 14.95 -1.54 23.82
CA LEU A 115 13.64 -1.45 24.47
C LEU A 115 12.52 -1.76 23.46
N LYS A 116 12.62 -1.27 22.23
CA LYS A 116 11.65 -1.60 21.17
C LYS A 116 11.67 -3.07 20.79
N SER A 117 12.83 -3.70 20.72
CA SER A 117 12.94 -5.14 20.46
C SER A 117 12.23 -5.94 21.54
N LEU A 118 12.32 -5.51 22.81
CA LEU A 118 11.55 -6.10 23.91
C LEU A 118 10.03 -5.87 23.75
N VAL A 119 9.61 -4.65 23.44
CA VAL A 119 8.19 -4.34 23.17
C VAL A 119 7.66 -5.18 22.00
N TYR A 120 8.43 -5.31 20.92
CA TYR A 120 8.09 -6.14 19.76
C TYR A 120 7.97 -7.62 20.15
N ALA A 121 8.93 -8.17 20.88
CA ALA A 121 8.88 -9.56 21.34
C ALA A 121 7.65 -9.84 22.22
N VAL A 122 7.34 -8.95 23.16
CA VAL A 122 6.14 -9.06 24.02
C VAL A 122 4.86 -8.97 23.17
N SER A 123 4.81 -8.03 22.23
CA SER A 123 3.67 -7.86 21.31
C SER A 123 3.46 -9.10 20.45
N MET A 124 4.55 -9.78 20.03
CA MET A 124 4.50 -11.00 19.23
C MET A 124 4.04 -12.23 20.02
N ILE A 125 4.39 -12.32 21.31
CA ILE A 125 4.03 -13.47 22.17
C ILE A 125 2.58 -13.35 22.67
N THR A 126 2.13 -12.13 22.98
CA THR A 126 0.81 -11.88 23.60
C THR A 126 -0.37 -12.56 22.86
N PRO A 127 -0.50 -12.49 21.52
CA PRO A 127 -1.58 -13.12 20.78
C PRO A 127 -1.66 -14.66 20.89
N PHE A 128 -0.57 -15.33 21.27
CA PHE A 128 -0.56 -16.79 21.47
C PHE A 128 -1.20 -17.22 22.79
N ILE A 129 -1.43 -16.27 23.70
CA ILE A 129 -2.14 -16.48 24.97
C ILE A 129 -3.64 -16.14 24.82
N ILE A 130 -4.05 -15.58 23.68
CA ILE A 130 -5.42 -15.12 23.44
C ILE A 130 -6.29 -16.28 22.87
N PRO A 131 -7.51 -16.50 23.41
CA PRO A 131 -8.46 -17.50 22.90
C PRO A 131 -8.82 -17.34 21.42
N ASN A 132 -9.07 -18.47 20.74
CA ASN A 132 -9.43 -18.52 19.31
C ASN A 132 -10.60 -17.60 18.93
N ILE A 133 -11.60 -17.45 19.80
CA ILE A 133 -12.77 -16.58 19.56
C ILE A 133 -12.37 -15.12 19.33
N ILE A 134 -11.41 -14.61 20.11
CA ILE A 134 -10.93 -13.22 19.98
C ILE A 134 -10.07 -13.09 18.71
N ILE A 135 -9.30 -14.12 18.35
CA ILE A 135 -8.51 -14.13 17.11
C ILE A 135 -9.41 -14.14 15.87
N GLN A 136 -10.55 -14.84 15.90
CA GLN A 136 -11.55 -14.79 14.82
C GLN A 136 -12.20 -13.42 14.72
N LEU A 137 -12.57 -12.81 15.85
CA LEU A 137 -13.05 -11.42 15.88
C LEU A 137 -12.01 -10.45 15.31
N TYR A 138 -10.74 -10.62 15.67
CA TYR A 138 -9.65 -9.85 15.10
C TYR A 138 -9.55 -10.05 13.58
N GLY A 139 -9.73 -11.26 13.07
CA GLY A 139 -9.71 -11.51 11.63
C GLY A 139 -10.80 -10.73 10.87
N GLU A 140 -12.00 -10.59 11.45
CA GLU A 140 -13.07 -9.75 10.90
C GLU A 140 -12.70 -8.25 10.92
N ILE A 141 -12.10 -7.79 12.02
CA ILE A 141 -11.58 -6.42 12.11
C ILE A 141 -10.45 -6.19 11.11
N ALA A 142 -9.56 -7.17 10.96
CA ALA A 142 -8.43 -7.13 10.04
C ALA A 142 -8.90 -7.10 8.58
N ARG A 143 -10.03 -7.73 8.24
CA ARG A 143 -10.65 -7.60 6.91
C ARG A 143 -11.02 -6.15 6.61
N MET A 144 -11.63 -5.45 7.57
CA MET A 144 -11.94 -4.01 7.42
C MET A 144 -10.66 -3.16 7.34
N GLY A 145 -9.70 -3.42 8.21
CA GLY A 145 -8.41 -2.72 8.23
C GLY A 145 -7.59 -2.91 6.94
N ALA A 146 -7.65 -4.10 6.34
CA ALA A 146 -7.07 -4.39 5.04
C ALA A 146 -7.72 -3.57 3.92
N GLY A 147 -9.05 -3.37 3.98
CA GLY A 147 -9.75 -2.43 3.09
C GLY A 147 -9.28 -0.98 3.26
N VAL A 148 -9.08 -0.53 4.50
CA VAL A 148 -8.49 0.80 4.79
C VAL A 148 -7.07 0.91 4.21
N PHE A 149 -6.24 -0.11 4.39
CA PHE A 149 -4.89 -0.13 3.82
C PHE A 149 -4.92 -0.01 2.29
N LEU A 150 -5.80 -0.75 1.60
CA LEU A 150 -5.98 -0.64 0.15
C LEU A 150 -6.36 0.79 -0.26
N LEU A 151 -7.28 1.45 0.45
CA LEU A 151 -7.62 2.85 0.19
C LEU A 151 -6.44 3.80 0.37
N LEU A 152 -5.65 3.64 1.45
CA LEU A 152 -4.44 4.45 1.66
C LEU A 152 -3.41 4.20 0.55
N GLN A 153 -3.23 2.94 0.14
CA GLN A 153 -2.35 2.58 -0.97
C GLN A 153 -2.81 3.21 -2.28
N LEU A 154 -4.12 3.25 -2.56
CA LEU A 154 -4.68 3.91 -3.74
C LEU A 154 -4.40 5.41 -3.72
N ILE A 155 -4.66 6.10 -2.60
CA ILE A 155 -4.37 7.54 -2.46
C ILE A 155 -2.88 7.81 -2.71
N SER A 156 -2.01 7.00 -2.13
CA SER A 156 -0.57 7.11 -2.33
C SER A 156 -0.16 6.88 -3.79
N MET A 157 -0.77 5.89 -4.46
CA MET A 157 -0.55 5.65 -5.88
C MET A 157 -0.98 6.85 -6.74
N GLN A 158 -2.10 7.50 -6.43
CA GLN A 158 -2.55 8.67 -7.19
C GLN A 158 -1.61 9.87 -7.03
N TYR A 159 -1.11 10.08 -5.82
CA TYR A 159 -0.10 11.10 -5.59
C TYR A 159 1.18 10.79 -6.37
N PHE A 160 1.63 9.53 -6.37
CA PHE A 160 2.77 9.09 -7.18
C PHE A 160 2.57 9.32 -8.68
N ILE A 161 1.40 8.97 -9.23
CA ILE A 161 1.06 9.23 -10.65
C ILE A 161 1.10 10.72 -10.95
N SER A 162 0.53 11.56 -10.08
CA SER A 162 0.60 13.01 -10.23
C SER A 162 2.02 13.55 -10.20
N TRP A 163 2.84 13.01 -9.30
CA TRP A 163 4.26 13.37 -9.19
C TRP A 163 5.00 13.01 -10.48
N CYS A 164 4.79 11.79 -11.01
CA CYS A 164 5.32 11.35 -12.31
C CYS A 164 4.91 12.29 -13.44
N ASN A 165 3.62 12.66 -13.49
CA ASN A 165 3.10 13.59 -14.50
C ASN A 165 3.78 14.96 -14.42
N SER A 166 3.84 15.57 -13.23
CA SER A 166 4.49 16.87 -13.03
C SER A 166 5.99 16.85 -13.32
N ARG A 167 6.67 15.72 -13.06
CA ARG A 167 8.11 15.58 -13.23
C ARG A 167 8.54 15.36 -14.68
N TRP A 168 7.72 14.64 -15.45
CA TRP A 168 8.03 14.21 -16.82
C TRP A 168 7.22 14.95 -17.90
N MET A 169 6.17 15.68 -17.52
CA MET A 169 5.49 16.66 -18.38
C MET A 169 5.39 18.03 -17.69
N PRO A 170 6.53 18.73 -17.48
CA PRO A 170 6.51 20.11 -17.01
C PRO A 170 5.99 21.06 -18.09
N ASP A 171 5.44 22.21 -17.68
CA ASP A 171 4.92 23.26 -18.57
C ASP A 171 5.94 23.69 -19.65
N SER A 172 5.43 24.25 -20.76
CA SER A 172 6.01 24.31 -22.11
C SER A 172 7.35 25.06 -22.31
N GLY A 173 8.14 25.30 -21.27
CA GLY A 173 9.45 25.97 -21.34
C GLY A 173 10.65 25.03 -21.56
N SER A 174 10.48 23.70 -21.50
CA SER A 174 11.58 22.71 -21.58
C SER A 174 11.32 21.63 -22.65
N ASN A 175 11.80 21.87 -23.88
CA ASN A 175 11.51 21.02 -25.05
C ASN A 175 11.97 19.55 -24.94
N GLN A 176 12.95 19.22 -24.09
CA GLN A 176 13.45 17.83 -23.98
C GLN A 176 12.60 16.94 -23.06
N PHE A 177 12.04 17.48 -21.96
CA PHE A 177 11.28 16.67 -21.01
C PHE A 177 9.85 16.37 -21.50
N GLY A 178 9.19 17.31 -22.21
CA GLY A 178 7.85 17.09 -22.75
C GLY A 178 7.75 15.95 -23.78
N LEU A 179 8.77 15.79 -24.64
CA LEU A 179 8.83 14.69 -25.61
C LEU A 179 8.99 13.33 -24.91
N PHE A 180 9.78 13.28 -23.83
CA PHE A 180 9.95 12.08 -23.01
C PHE A 180 8.65 11.68 -22.31
N GLY A 181 7.90 12.63 -21.75
CA GLY A 181 6.59 12.36 -21.15
C GLY A 181 5.56 11.84 -22.16
N LEU A 182 5.54 12.38 -23.38
CA LEU A 182 4.68 11.89 -24.46
C LEU A 182 5.05 10.47 -24.93
N PHE A 183 6.35 10.18 -25.05
CA PHE A 183 6.83 8.84 -25.34
C PHE A 183 6.40 7.84 -24.27
N LEU A 184 6.63 8.17 -22.99
CA LEU A 184 6.27 7.31 -21.87
C LEU A 184 4.75 7.08 -21.78
N SER A 185 3.96 8.11 -22.09
CA SER A 185 2.51 8.00 -22.17
C SER A 185 2.07 7.03 -23.26
N THR A 186 2.64 7.16 -24.47
CA THR A 186 2.34 6.26 -25.60
C THR A 186 2.67 4.82 -25.26
N VAL A 187 3.87 4.57 -24.71
CA VAL A 187 4.29 3.24 -24.26
C VAL A 187 3.33 2.67 -23.22
N SER A 188 2.87 3.49 -22.27
CA SER A 188 1.97 3.05 -21.21
C SER A 188 0.60 2.61 -21.76
N PHE A 189 0.03 3.33 -22.73
CA PHE A 189 -1.22 2.91 -23.38
C PHE A 189 -1.05 1.67 -24.24
N VAL A 190 0.03 1.59 -25.03
CA VAL A 190 0.33 0.39 -25.85
C VAL A 190 0.44 -0.85 -24.96
N ALA A 191 1.17 -0.74 -23.86
CA ALA A 191 1.30 -1.84 -22.90
C ALA A 191 -0.03 -2.17 -22.19
N SER A 192 -0.89 -1.17 -21.91
CA SER A 192 -2.23 -1.41 -21.34
C SER A 192 -3.13 -2.19 -22.29
N PHE A 193 -3.20 -1.79 -23.57
CA PHE A 193 -3.98 -2.51 -24.59
C PHE A 193 -3.42 -3.91 -24.89
N ALA A 194 -2.09 -4.05 -24.94
CA ALA A 194 -1.45 -5.36 -25.05
C ALA A 194 -1.77 -6.24 -23.85
N GLY A 195 -1.77 -5.70 -22.63
CA GLY A 195 -2.18 -6.39 -21.41
C GLY A 195 -3.63 -6.88 -21.47
N LEU A 196 -4.56 -6.03 -21.92
CA LEU A 196 -5.96 -6.44 -22.15
C LEU A 196 -6.08 -7.57 -23.18
N ALA A 197 -5.33 -7.50 -24.29
CA ALA A 197 -5.33 -8.56 -25.29
C ALA A 197 -4.79 -9.89 -24.73
N VAL A 198 -3.70 -9.84 -23.95
CA VAL A 198 -3.16 -11.02 -23.25
C VAL A 198 -4.17 -11.59 -22.26
N LEU A 199 -4.88 -10.73 -21.50
CA LEU A 199 -5.93 -11.17 -20.57
C LEU A 199 -7.08 -11.88 -21.29
N CYS A 200 -7.55 -11.34 -22.42
CA CYS A 200 -8.55 -12.00 -23.25
C CYS A 200 -8.08 -13.39 -23.70
N VAL A 201 -6.85 -13.52 -24.20
CA VAL A 201 -6.34 -14.81 -24.70
C VAL A 201 -6.15 -15.84 -23.56
N LEU A 202 -5.67 -15.41 -22.40
CA LEU A 202 -5.35 -16.32 -21.30
C LEU A 202 -6.56 -16.69 -20.43
N TYR A 203 -7.46 -15.75 -20.16
CA TYR A 203 -8.55 -15.93 -19.21
C TYR A 203 -9.95 -16.01 -19.86
N VAL A 204 -10.04 -15.84 -21.18
CA VAL A 204 -11.30 -15.98 -21.95
C VAL A 204 -11.14 -17.00 -23.10
N PRO A 205 -10.93 -18.29 -22.81
CA PRO A 205 -10.79 -19.32 -23.85
C PRO A 205 -12.11 -19.68 -24.55
N SER A 206 -13.26 -19.38 -23.94
CA SER A 206 -14.58 -19.68 -24.49
C SER A 206 -15.63 -18.67 -24.04
N SER A 207 -16.75 -18.58 -24.76
CA SER A 207 -17.89 -17.73 -24.43
C SER A 207 -18.60 -18.11 -23.13
N SER A 208 -18.31 -19.30 -22.56
CA SER A 208 -18.88 -19.73 -21.28
C SER A 208 -18.27 -19.02 -20.07
N CYS A 209 -17.16 -18.29 -20.24
CA CYS A 209 -16.43 -17.60 -19.19
C CYS A 209 -16.99 -16.21 -18.89
N ALA A 210 -18.29 -16.12 -18.60
CA ALA A 210 -19.02 -14.86 -18.46
C ALA A 210 -18.39 -13.88 -17.45
N PHE A 211 -17.93 -14.38 -16.30
CA PHE A 211 -17.29 -13.56 -15.26
C PHE A 211 -15.97 -12.93 -15.75
N ASN A 212 -15.11 -13.70 -16.41
CA ASN A 212 -13.83 -13.21 -16.94
C ASN A 212 -14.05 -12.25 -18.12
N ILE A 213 -15.02 -12.56 -18.99
CA ILE A 213 -15.45 -11.66 -20.07
C ILE A 213 -15.90 -10.31 -19.50
N PHE A 214 -16.81 -10.32 -18.53
CA PHE A 214 -17.31 -9.12 -17.90
C PHE A 214 -16.18 -8.30 -17.27
N THR A 215 -15.29 -8.95 -16.52
CA THR A 215 -14.19 -8.29 -15.81
C THR A 215 -13.25 -7.59 -16.80
N VAL A 216 -12.76 -8.31 -17.82
CA VAL A 216 -11.84 -7.73 -18.81
C VAL A 216 -12.51 -6.64 -19.66
N ALA A 217 -13.77 -6.86 -20.06
CA ALA A 217 -14.52 -5.85 -20.82
C ALA A 217 -14.75 -4.58 -20.00
N TRP A 218 -15.06 -4.72 -18.71
CA TRP A 218 -15.22 -3.57 -17.82
C TRP A 218 -13.91 -2.81 -17.61
N THR A 219 -12.80 -3.50 -17.39
CA THR A 219 -11.45 -2.90 -17.34
C THR A 219 -11.16 -2.11 -18.62
N ALA A 220 -11.50 -2.65 -19.80
CA ALA A 220 -11.32 -1.92 -21.06
C ALA A 220 -12.17 -0.64 -21.12
N ILE A 221 -13.42 -0.69 -20.64
CA ILE A 221 -14.29 0.50 -20.53
C ILE A 221 -13.68 1.53 -19.58
N LEU A 222 -13.14 1.11 -18.43
CA LEU A 222 -12.48 2.00 -17.47
C LEU A 222 -11.27 2.70 -18.11
N VAL A 223 -10.41 1.96 -18.81
CA VAL A 223 -9.24 2.51 -19.53
C VAL A 223 -9.67 3.57 -20.55
N MET A 224 -10.66 3.25 -21.40
CA MET A 224 -11.18 4.19 -22.40
C MET A 224 -11.81 5.43 -21.76
N THR A 225 -12.54 5.26 -20.65
CA THR A 225 -13.16 6.36 -19.91
C THR A 225 -12.11 7.29 -19.30
N MET A 226 -11.08 6.73 -18.63
CA MET A 226 -9.99 7.51 -18.04
C MET A 226 -9.23 8.30 -19.11
N MET A 227 -8.95 7.69 -20.26
CA MET A 227 -8.32 8.37 -21.40
C MET A 227 -9.19 9.53 -21.93
N ALA A 228 -10.49 9.30 -22.12
CA ALA A 228 -11.42 10.32 -22.61
C ALA A 228 -11.55 11.51 -21.63
N VAL A 229 -11.65 11.24 -20.33
CA VAL A 229 -11.73 12.28 -19.29
C VAL A 229 -10.44 13.10 -19.22
N SER A 230 -9.27 12.45 -19.29
CA SER A 230 -7.98 13.16 -19.26
C SER A 230 -7.75 14.07 -20.48
N LEU A 231 -8.27 13.70 -21.66
CA LEU A 231 -8.22 14.52 -22.87
C LEU A 231 -9.28 15.63 -22.93
N HIS A 232 -10.27 15.61 -22.05
CA HIS A 232 -11.34 16.60 -22.08
C HIS A 232 -10.77 18.01 -21.85
N SER A 233 -11.18 18.96 -22.69
CA SER A 233 -10.61 20.33 -22.74
C SER A 233 -10.65 21.08 -21.41
N LYS A 234 -11.63 20.79 -20.55
CA LYS A 234 -11.75 21.40 -19.21
C LYS A 234 -10.83 20.80 -18.14
N VAL A 235 -10.32 19.59 -18.35
CA VAL A 235 -9.42 18.87 -17.43
C VAL A 235 -7.98 19.09 -17.88
N ASN A 236 -7.66 18.70 -19.12
CA ASN A 236 -6.36 18.84 -19.78
C ASN A 236 -5.15 18.47 -18.88
N GLU A 237 -5.25 17.36 -18.12
CA GLU A 237 -4.20 16.92 -17.18
C GLU A 237 -3.01 16.23 -17.89
N GLY A 238 -3.13 16.01 -19.19
CA GLY A 238 -2.15 15.30 -20.01
C GLY A 238 -2.33 13.78 -20.01
N LEU A 239 -1.79 13.11 -21.03
CA LEU A 239 -2.03 11.69 -21.29
C LEU A 239 -1.22 10.74 -20.38
N LEU A 240 -0.07 11.19 -19.87
CA LEU A 240 0.86 10.36 -19.11
C LEU A 240 0.23 9.83 -17.81
N SER A 241 -0.46 10.69 -17.07
CA SER A 241 -1.21 10.33 -15.86
C SER A 241 -2.22 9.20 -16.14
N SER A 242 -3.04 9.34 -17.19
CA SER A 242 -4.03 8.32 -17.59
C SER A 242 -3.39 7.04 -18.13
N GLY A 243 -2.25 7.13 -18.80
CA GLY A 243 -1.53 5.97 -19.32
C GLY A 243 -0.97 5.10 -18.18
N ILE A 244 -0.32 5.71 -17.18
CA ILE A 244 0.20 4.98 -16.01
C ILE A 244 -0.97 4.40 -15.19
N MET A 245 -2.06 5.17 -15.03
CA MET A 245 -3.27 4.67 -14.35
C MET A 245 -3.90 3.48 -15.09
N SER A 246 -3.92 3.51 -16.42
CA SER A 246 -4.45 2.41 -17.24
C SER A 246 -3.64 1.14 -17.05
N LEU A 247 -2.31 1.24 -16.99
CA LEU A 247 -1.44 0.09 -16.68
C LEU A 247 -1.76 -0.49 -15.30
N TYR A 248 -1.98 0.37 -14.31
CA TYR A 248 -2.29 -0.06 -12.96
C TYR A 248 -3.64 -0.79 -12.88
N VAL A 249 -4.68 -0.26 -13.54
CA VAL A 249 -6.01 -0.88 -13.62
C VAL A 249 -5.96 -2.23 -14.34
N VAL A 250 -5.22 -2.33 -15.45
CA VAL A 250 -5.01 -3.61 -16.16
C VAL A 250 -4.23 -4.61 -15.29
N PHE A 251 -3.25 -4.15 -14.51
CA PHE A 251 -2.54 -5.00 -13.54
C PHE A 251 -3.46 -5.50 -12.42
N LEU A 252 -4.37 -4.66 -11.90
CA LEU A 252 -5.34 -5.07 -10.89
C LEU A 252 -6.33 -6.10 -11.45
N CYS A 253 -6.80 -5.92 -12.67
CA CYS A 253 -7.61 -6.91 -13.38
C CYS A 253 -6.87 -8.25 -13.53
N TRP A 254 -5.62 -8.23 -14.00
CA TRP A 254 -4.79 -9.42 -14.08
C TRP A 254 -4.63 -10.11 -12.72
N SER A 255 -4.35 -9.34 -11.68
CA SER A 255 -4.19 -9.84 -10.31
C SER A 255 -5.48 -10.46 -9.76
N ALA A 256 -6.64 -9.92 -10.11
CA ALA A 256 -7.95 -10.47 -9.73
C ALA A 256 -8.26 -11.81 -10.42
N LEU A 257 -8.05 -11.87 -11.74
CA LEU A 257 -8.26 -13.08 -12.54
C LEU A 257 -7.26 -14.19 -12.16
N HIS A 258 -6.02 -13.83 -11.82
CA HIS A 258 -5.03 -14.79 -11.34
C HIS A 258 -5.38 -15.37 -9.95
N SER A 259 -6.17 -14.64 -9.16
CA SER A 259 -6.67 -15.08 -7.85
C SER A 259 -7.91 -15.97 -7.93
N GLU A 260 -8.53 -16.10 -9.12
CA GLU A 260 -9.67 -16.97 -9.35
C GLU A 260 -9.28 -18.43 -8.98
N PRO A 261 -10.10 -19.14 -8.20
CA PRO A 261 -9.81 -20.54 -7.91
C PRO A 261 -9.82 -21.36 -9.19
N LYS A 262 -8.79 -22.20 -9.39
CA LYS A 262 -8.57 -23.03 -10.60
C LYS A 262 -9.57 -24.18 -10.79
N THR A 263 -10.80 -24.05 -10.29
CA THR A 263 -11.86 -25.06 -10.40
C THR A 263 -12.61 -25.01 -11.73
N GLY A 264 -12.40 -23.97 -12.56
CA GLY A 264 -13.08 -23.75 -13.84
C GLY A 264 -12.19 -23.93 -15.09
N LYS A 265 -12.83 -23.98 -16.28
CA LYS A 265 -12.17 -24.07 -17.61
C LYS A 265 -11.70 -22.71 -18.16
N CYS A 266 -11.80 -21.64 -17.37
CA CYS A 266 -11.63 -20.26 -17.82
C CYS A 266 -10.21 -19.71 -17.67
N HIS A 267 -9.22 -20.60 -17.61
CA HIS A 267 -7.81 -20.25 -17.59
C HIS A 267 -7.05 -21.18 -18.55
N THR A 268 -6.28 -20.59 -19.44
CA THR A 268 -5.37 -21.29 -20.34
C THR A 268 -4.02 -21.42 -19.68
N GLU A 269 -3.63 -22.64 -19.30
CA GLU A 269 -2.29 -22.90 -18.78
C GLU A 269 -1.26 -22.76 -19.92
N MET A 270 -0.36 -21.78 -19.83
CA MET A 270 0.77 -21.66 -20.77
C MET A 270 1.72 -22.85 -20.59
N LYS A 271 2.08 -23.53 -21.69
CA LYS A 271 2.97 -24.71 -21.68
C LYS A 271 4.35 -24.45 -21.03
N PHE A 272 4.85 -23.21 -21.03
CA PHE A 272 6.09 -22.83 -20.34
C PHE A 272 6.05 -23.00 -18.82
N ALA A 273 4.86 -23.03 -18.21
CA ALA A 273 4.69 -23.24 -16.77
C ALA A 273 4.83 -24.71 -16.33
N LYS A 274 4.90 -25.67 -17.27
CA LYS A 274 5.11 -27.09 -16.95
C LYS A 274 6.57 -27.42 -16.58
N ASP A 275 7.54 -26.63 -17.05
CA ASP A 275 8.97 -26.88 -16.83
C ASP A 275 9.53 -26.10 -15.62
N GLY A 276 8.74 -25.19 -15.04
CA GLY A 276 9.04 -24.52 -13.78
C GLY A 276 8.61 -25.39 -12.60
N GLY A 277 9.55 -26.15 -12.01
CA GLY A 277 9.30 -26.97 -10.82
C GLY A 277 8.82 -26.17 -9.61
N ASP A 278 8.61 -26.86 -8.48
CA ASP A 278 8.16 -26.29 -7.18
C ASP A 278 8.86 -24.96 -6.81
N TRP A 279 10.12 -24.77 -7.22
CA TRP A 279 10.90 -23.54 -7.05
C TRP A 279 10.26 -22.28 -7.64
N ALA A 280 9.56 -22.36 -8.77
CA ALA A 280 8.89 -21.19 -9.37
C ALA A 280 7.77 -20.66 -8.47
N THR A 281 7.05 -21.54 -7.78
CA THR A 281 6.00 -21.18 -6.81
C THR A 281 6.59 -20.57 -5.54
N VAL A 282 7.76 -21.06 -5.10
CA VAL A 282 8.50 -20.48 -3.98
C VAL A 282 8.98 -19.06 -4.32
N VAL A 283 9.53 -18.87 -5.51
CA VAL A 283 10.02 -17.56 -5.98
C VAL A 283 8.86 -16.57 -6.10
N SER A 284 7.73 -16.95 -6.71
CA SER A 284 6.57 -16.05 -6.82
C SER A 284 6.00 -15.67 -5.45
N PHE A 285 6.01 -16.60 -4.50
CA PHE A 285 5.58 -16.34 -3.12
C PHE A 285 6.51 -15.35 -2.39
N ILE A 286 7.83 -15.48 -2.53
CA ILE A 286 8.79 -14.52 -1.95
C ILE A 286 8.64 -13.13 -2.59
N ILE A 287 8.45 -13.08 -3.92
CA ILE A 287 8.18 -11.84 -4.64
C ILE A 287 6.90 -11.18 -4.10
N ALA A 288 5.86 -11.96 -3.82
CA ALA A 288 4.62 -11.43 -3.23
C ALA A 288 4.87 -10.83 -1.83
N ILE A 289 5.63 -11.50 -0.95
CA ILE A 289 6.01 -10.93 0.36
C ILE A 289 6.76 -9.60 0.19
N PHE A 290 7.73 -9.56 -0.72
CA PHE A 290 8.48 -8.35 -0.99
C PHE A 290 7.57 -7.23 -1.51
N ALA A 291 6.63 -7.54 -2.41
CA ALA A 291 5.66 -6.59 -2.93
C ALA A 291 4.76 -6.01 -1.82
N ILE A 292 4.28 -6.84 -0.88
CA ILE A 292 3.47 -6.39 0.28
C ILE A 292 4.26 -5.42 1.15
N VAL A 293 5.52 -5.77 1.44
CA VAL A 293 6.41 -4.96 2.28
C VAL A 293 6.74 -3.64 1.59
N MET A 294 7.05 -3.67 0.29
CA MET A 294 7.32 -2.46 -0.49
C MET A 294 6.09 -1.57 -0.62
N ALA A 295 4.91 -2.15 -0.83
CA ALA A 295 3.65 -1.40 -0.83
C ALA A 295 3.43 -0.70 0.51
N THR A 296 3.55 -1.44 1.62
CA THR A 296 3.40 -0.89 2.98
C THR A 296 4.43 0.19 3.28
N PHE A 297 5.69 -0.05 2.94
CA PHE A 297 6.78 0.89 3.15
C PHE A 297 6.58 2.17 2.33
N SER A 298 6.28 2.04 1.03
CA SER A 298 6.04 3.16 0.12
C SER A 298 4.86 4.01 0.58
N THR A 299 3.73 3.39 0.92
CA THR A 299 2.56 4.11 1.44
C THR A 299 2.85 4.75 2.79
N GLY A 300 3.65 4.12 3.65
CA GLY A 300 4.01 4.67 4.97
C GLY A 300 4.93 5.90 4.90
N ILE A 301 5.82 5.96 3.91
CA ILE A 301 6.70 7.12 3.72
C ILE A 301 6.03 8.27 2.96
N ASP A 302 4.95 7.99 2.23
CA ASP A 302 4.20 8.97 1.46
C ASP A 302 3.27 9.82 2.35
N THR A 303 3.86 10.49 3.32
CA THR A 303 3.10 11.28 4.29
C THR A 303 2.48 12.54 3.70
N ARG A 304 2.96 12.99 2.53
CA ARG A 304 2.46 14.20 1.85
C ARG A 304 1.08 13.99 1.27
N SER A 305 0.77 12.79 0.76
CA SER A 305 -0.56 12.49 0.20
C SER A 305 -1.68 12.49 1.26
N PHE A 306 -1.33 12.35 2.54
CA PHE A 306 -2.29 12.28 3.66
C PHE A 306 -2.36 13.57 4.50
N GLN A 307 -1.50 14.56 4.24
CA GLN A 307 -1.52 15.82 4.97
C GLN A 307 -2.59 16.75 4.39
N LEU A 308 -3.72 16.89 5.11
CA LEU A 308 -4.79 17.84 4.81
C LEU A 308 -4.47 19.30 5.23
N ARG A 309 -3.27 19.56 5.75
CA ARG A 309 -2.86 20.88 6.26
C ARG A 309 -2.07 21.61 5.18
N ASN A 310 -2.54 22.79 4.80
CA ASN A 310 -1.86 23.73 3.91
C ASN A 310 -0.39 23.92 4.33
N ASP A 311 0.47 24.10 3.33
CA ASP A 311 1.92 24.25 3.37
C ASP A 311 2.42 25.38 4.32
N ASP A 312 2.22 25.24 5.63
CA ASP A 312 2.99 26.00 6.60
C ASP A 312 4.45 25.57 6.45
N LEU A 313 5.31 26.51 6.04
CA LEU A 313 6.77 26.38 5.85
C LEU A 313 7.37 25.31 6.77
N GLN A 314 7.60 24.10 6.23
CA GLN A 314 8.31 23.04 6.96
C GLN A 314 9.67 23.59 7.38
N SER A 315 9.86 23.75 8.70
CA SER A 315 11.12 24.23 9.23
C SER A 315 12.15 23.11 9.17
N GLU A 316 13.44 23.48 9.04
CA GLU A 316 14.55 22.52 9.11
C GLU A 316 14.59 21.72 10.44
N GLU A 317 13.86 22.19 11.45
CA GLU A 317 13.71 21.54 12.75
C GLU A 317 12.57 20.54 12.83
N ASP A 318 11.72 20.47 11.81
CA ASP A 318 10.62 19.52 11.76
C ASP A 318 11.09 18.12 11.36
N VAL A 319 10.35 17.12 11.84
CA VAL A 319 10.60 15.72 11.50
C VAL A 319 10.43 15.49 9.99
N PRO A 320 11.26 14.63 9.36
CA PRO A 320 11.32 14.52 7.90
C PRO A 320 10.11 13.80 7.26
N TYR A 321 9.12 13.41 8.07
CA TYR A 321 7.88 12.73 7.70
C TYR A 321 7.00 12.59 8.95
N SER A 322 5.70 12.43 8.76
CA SER A 322 4.79 12.12 9.87
C SER A 322 4.99 10.70 10.41
N TYR A 323 5.51 10.58 11.63
CA TYR A 323 5.65 9.29 12.30
C TYR A 323 4.29 8.62 12.56
N GLU A 324 3.27 9.44 12.80
CA GLU A 324 1.89 8.98 13.04
C GLU A 324 1.35 8.19 11.85
N ILE A 325 1.39 8.82 10.67
CA ILE A 325 0.90 8.22 9.43
C ILE A 325 1.71 6.97 9.10
N PHE A 326 3.03 7.04 9.26
CA PHE A 326 3.91 5.90 9.03
C PHE A 326 3.51 4.69 9.88
N HIS A 327 3.36 4.86 11.19
CA HIS A 327 3.02 3.73 12.07
C HIS A 327 1.58 3.25 11.89
N ILE A 328 0.62 4.13 11.59
CA ILE A 328 -0.76 3.73 11.22
C ILE A 328 -0.73 2.86 9.97
N VAL A 329 -0.02 3.27 8.91
CA VAL A 329 0.06 2.50 7.66
C VAL A 329 0.66 1.13 7.89
N PHE A 330 1.71 1.01 8.72
CA PHE A 330 2.27 -0.29 9.07
C PHE A 330 1.32 -1.14 9.93
N ALA A 331 0.54 -0.52 10.83
CA ALA A 331 -0.46 -1.23 11.62
C ALA A 331 -1.59 -1.79 10.74
N VAL A 332 -2.20 -0.98 9.85
CA VAL A 332 -3.22 -1.49 8.92
C VAL A 332 -2.60 -2.39 7.82
N GLY A 333 -1.34 -2.18 7.48
CA GLY A 333 -0.55 -3.08 6.64
C GLY A 333 -0.37 -4.46 7.27
N ALA A 334 -0.29 -4.53 8.60
CA ALA A 334 -0.26 -5.78 9.34
C ALA A 334 -1.56 -6.59 9.18
N MET A 335 -2.69 -5.89 9.17
CA MET A 335 -4.00 -6.48 8.90
C MET A 335 -4.13 -6.92 7.43
N TYR A 336 -3.64 -6.09 6.50
CA TYR A 336 -3.62 -6.39 5.07
C TYR A 336 -2.85 -7.66 4.75
N PHE A 337 -1.57 -7.79 5.16
CA PHE A 337 -0.82 -9.01 4.85
C PHE A 337 -1.50 -10.25 5.42
N ALA A 338 -2.13 -10.15 6.60
CA ALA A 338 -2.83 -11.26 7.19
C ALA A 338 -3.95 -11.78 6.29
N MET A 339 -4.76 -10.87 5.74
CA MET A 339 -5.82 -11.21 4.80
C MET A 339 -5.28 -11.88 3.54
N LEU A 340 -4.15 -11.40 3.00
CA LEU A 340 -3.54 -12.03 1.83
C LEU A 340 -3.07 -13.45 2.12
N PHE A 341 -2.43 -13.65 3.26
CA PHE A 341 -1.90 -14.93 3.69
C PHE A 341 -2.98 -15.97 4.00
N ILE A 342 -4.20 -15.55 4.33
CA ILE A 342 -5.35 -16.43 4.56
C ILE A 342 -6.33 -16.44 3.38
N ASN A 343 -5.95 -15.85 2.24
CA ASN A 343 -6.79 -15.74 1.03
C ASN A 343 -8.16 -15.08 1.28
N TRP A 344 -8.24 -14.15 2.24
CA TRP A 344 -9.46 -13.45 2.67
C TRP A 344 -10.54 -14.34 3.33
N GLU A 345 -10.20 -15.61 3.60
CA GLU A 345 -11.09 -16.63 4.16
C GLU A 345 -10.61 -17.06 5.55
N LEU A 346 -11.35 -16.71 6.62
CA LEU A 346 -10.91 -17.02 8.00
C LEU A 346 -10.99 -18.51 8.34
N ASN A 347 -11.94 -19.23 7.74
CA ASN A 347 -12.29 -20.60 8.15
C ASN A 347 -11.77 -21.68 7.20
N GLN A 348 -11.15 -21.30 6.09
CA GLN A 348 -10.65 -22.25 5.10
C GLN A 348 -9.13 -22.47 5.26
N PRO A 349 -8.67 -23.73 5.21
CA PRO A 349 -7.24 -24.01 5.24
C PRO A 349 -6.59 -23.55 3.93
N THR A 350 -5.47 -22.83 4.06
CA THR A 350 -4.70 -22.37 2.89
C THR A 350 -3.73 -23.43 2.38
N ARG A 351 -3.53 -23.48 1.07
CA ARG A 351 -2.48 -24.32 0.46
C ARG A 351 -1.10 -23.74 0.78
N LYS A 352 -0.10 -24.61 0.98
CA LYS A 352 1.30 -24.18 1.13
C LYS A 352 1.77 -23.40 -0.09
N TRP A 353 2.62 -22.39 0.13
CA TRP A 353 3.14 -21.54 -0.94
C TRP A 353 2.06 -20.83 -1.77
N SER A 354 0.85 -20.69 -1.24
CA SER A 354 -0.22 -19.90 -1.86
C SER A 354 -0.45 -18.61 -1.09
N ILE A 355 -0.82 -17.56 -1.81
CA ILE A 355 -1.21 -16.26 -1.27
C ILE A 355 -2.28 -15.70 -2.19
N ASP A 356 -3.32 -15.08 -1.62
CA ASP A 356 -4.38 -14.43 -2.37
C ASP A 356 -5.10 -15.31 -3.41
N VAL A 357 -5.27 -16.62 -3.18
CA VAL A 357 -6.00 -17.50 -4.11
C VAL A 357 -7.37 -17.87 -3.54
N GLY A 358 -8.45 -17.41 -4.18
CA GLY A 358 -9.83 -17.67 -3.79
C GLY A 358 -10.78 -16.54 -4.19
N TRP A 359 -12.08 -16.83 -4.17
CA TRP A 359 -13.12 -15.87 -4.56
C TRP A 359 -13.11 -14.59 -3.73
N GLY A 360 -12.83 -14.68 -2.42
CA GLY A 360 -12.68 -13.49 -1.56
C GLY A 360 -11.57 -12.56 -2.06
N SER A 361 -10.41 -13.11 -2.40
CA SER A 361 -9.30 -12.36 -2.98
C SER A 361 -9.65 -11.74 -4.34
N THR A 362 -10.26 -12.52 -5.24
CA THR A 362 -10.71 -12.05 -6.56
C THR A 362 -11.63 -10.83 -6.44
N TRP A 363 -12.67 -10.92 -5.61
CA TRP A 363 -13.63 -9.82 -5.45
C TRP A 363 -13.01 -8.57 -4.84
N VAL A 364 -12.15 -8.72 -3.84
CA VAL A 364 -11.46 -7.57 -3.24
C VAL A 364 -10.60 -6.85 -4.28
N LYS A 365 -9.89 -7.57 -5.14
CA LYS A 365 -9.05 -6.97 -6.18
C LYS A 365 -9.88 -6.27 -7.27
N ILE A 366 -11.01 -6.84 -7.68
CA ILE A 366 -11.96 -6.20 -8.62
C ILE A 366 -12.52 -4.90 -8.02
N ILE A 367 -12.98 -4.96 -6.77
CA ILE A 367 -13.51 -3.78 -6.09
C ILE A 367 -12.41 -2.71 -5.94
N ASN A 368 -11.19 -3.12 -5.61
CA ASN A 368 -10.03 -2.22 -5.54
C ASN A 368 -9.72 -1.55 -6.89
N GLU A 369 -9.85 -2.29 -8.00
CA GLU A 369 -9.73 -1.74 -9.35
C GLU A 369 -10.78 -0.66 -9.63
N TRP A 370 -12.04 -0.93 -9.29
CA TRP A 370 -13.13 0.02 -9.48
C TRP A 370 -12.95 1.29 -8.66
N PHE A 371 -12.52 1.15 -7.39
CA PHE A 371 -12.18 2.29 -6.55
C PHE A 371 -10.99 3.06 -7.09
N ALA A 372 -9.95 2.38 -7.57
CA ALA A 372 -8.79 3.04 -8.18
C ALA A 372 -9.21 3.94 -9.34
N ALA A 373 -9.96 3.40 -10.31
CA ALA A 373 -10.45 4.14 -11.46
C ALA A 373 -11.41 5.28 -11.04
N SER A 374 -12.31 5.02 -10.10
CA SER A 374 -13.28 6.02 -9.63
C SER A 374 -12.61 7.20 -8.93
N ILE A 375 -11.65 6.93 -8.04
CA ILE A 375 -10.87 7.95 -7.34
C ILE A 375 -10.04 8.76 -8.34
N TYR A 376 -9.45 8.10 -9.34
CA TYR A 376 -8.74 8.78 -10.43
C TYR A 376 -9.64 9.76 -11.18
N ILE A 377 -10.78 9.29 -11.70
CA ILE A 377 -11.72 10.11 -12.46
C ILE A 377 -12.24 11.25 -11.60
N TRP A 378 -12.60 10.98 -10.34
CA TRP A 378 -13.06 12.01 -9.40
C TRP A 378 -11.99 13.08 -9.15
N ARG A 379 -10.72 12.69 -9.00
CA ARG A 379 -9.60 13.63 -8.84
C ARG A 379 -9.49 14.59 -10.02
N LEU A 380 -9.69 14.10 -11.25
CA LEU A 380 -9.66 14.94 -12.47
C LEU A 380 -10.89 15.86 -12.58
N VAL A 381 -12.06 15.35 -12.25
CA VAL A 381 -13.35 16.04 -12.48
C VAL A 381 -13.67 17.02 -11.35
N SER A 382 -13.28 16.73 -10.11
CA SER A 382 -13.66 17.54 -8.94
C SER A 382 -13.23 19.01 -9.04
N PRO A 383 -12.00 19.39 -9.46
CA PRO A 383 -11.63 20.80 -9.56
C PRO A 383 -12.45 21.54 -10.62
N VAL A 384 -12.84 20.85 -11.70
CA VAL A 384 -13.66 21.42 -12.78
C VAL A 384 -15.09 21.65 -12.32
N ALA A 385 -15.67 20.69 -11.60
CA ALA A 385 -17.02 20.80 -11.05
C ALA A 385 -17.11 21.96 -10.03
N TRP A 386 -16.11 22.08 -9.17
CA TRP A 386 -16.05 23.15 -8.16
C TRP A 386 -15.86 24.53 -8.80
N ARG A 387 -14.98 24.68 -9.81
CA ARG A 387 -14.84 25.95 -10.56
C ARG A 387 -16.14 26.39 -11.22
N LYS A 388 -16.89 25.46 -11.82
CA LYS A 388 -18.19 25.76 -12.43
C LYS A 388 -19.22 26.23 -11.40
N GLN A 389 -19.24 25.60 -10.22
CA GLN A 389 -20.13 25.99 -9.14
C GLN A 389 -19.82 27.39 -8.59
N SER A 390 -18.54 27.72 -8.41
CA SER A 390 -18.13 29.08 -7.99
C SER A 390 -18.54 30.14 -9.01
N ALA A 391 -18.31 29.90 -10.30
CA ALA A 391 -18.70 30.84 -11.36
C ALA A 391 -20.22 31.07 -11.41
N ASN A 392 -21.02 30.00 -11.28
CA ASN A 392 -22.48 30.12 -11.22
C ASN A 392 -22.95 30.91 -9.98
N ASN A 393 -22.25 30.78 -8.84
CA ASN A 393 -22.59 31.49 -7.61
C ASN A 393 -22.23 32.98 -7.67
N GLU A 394 -21.15 33.35 -8.37
CA GLU A 394 -20.79 34.76 -8.62
C GLU A 394 -21.79 35.46 -9.55
N GLU A 395 -22.34 34.75 -10.54
CA GLU A 395 -23.34 35.28 -11.47
C GLU A 395 -24.72 35.53 -10.80
N LEU A 396 -24.98 34.88 -9.66
CA LEU A 396 -26.18 35.04 -8.83
C LEU A 396 -26.10 36.20 -7.82
N VAL A 397 -24.93 36.83 -7.64
CA VAL A 397 -24.77 38.01 -6.78
C VAL A 397 -24.85 39.26 -7.67
N PRO A 398 -25.92 40.09 -7.59
CA PRO A 398 -25.99 41.30 -8.38
C PRO A 398 -24.84 42.24 -7.99
N PRO A 399 -24.26 42.99 -8.95
CA PRO A 399 -23.18 43.92 -8.66
C PRO A 399 -23.66 44.92 -7.62
N THR A 400 -23.03 44.91 -6.44
CA THR A 400 -23.25 45.94 -5.43
C THR A 400 -22.79 47.25 -6.04
N ILE A 401 -23.74 48.08 -6.46
CA ILE A 401 -23.47 49.44 -6.93
C ILE A 401 -22.93 50.19 -5.72
N THR A 402 -21.61 50.33 -5.63
CA THR A 402 -20.97 51.29 -4.75
C THR A 402 -21.24 52.67 -5.35
N VAL A 403 -22.22 53.38 -4.76
CA VAL A 403 -22.55 54.78 -5.05
C VAL A 403 -21.43 55.69 -4.56
#